data_AF-A0A2E8S2K3-F1
#
_entry.id   AF-A0A2E8S2K3-F1
#
_cell.length_a   1.000
_cell.length_b   1.000
_cell.length_c   1.000
_cell.angle_alpha   90.00
_cell.angle_beta   90.00
_cell.angle_gamma   90.00
#
_symmetry.space_group_name_H-M   'P 1'
#
loop_
_entity.id
_entity.type
_entity.pdbx_description
1 polymer ?
#
loop_
_entity_poly.entity_id
_entity_poly.type
_entity_poly.pdbx_seq_one_letter_code
_entity_poly.pdbx_strand_id
1 'polypeptide(L)'
;MKVVRDFYNRFPYPPIPTLALPRRGQGKPLAYEVGAQFANRTEQSHDNCRILVAGAGTLEGLVVAEVHPRARQIVAVDISENSLQRLRRRIQLARI
;
A
#
# COMPACT_ATOMS: atom_id res chain seq x y z
N MET A 1 -19.58 11.11 5.87
CA MET A 1 -18.13 11.06 5.56
C MET A 1 -17.24 11.62 6.66
N LYS A 2 -17.53 12.80 7.26
CA LYS A 2 -16.71 13.38 8.33
C LYS A 2 -16.50 12.45 9.54
N VAL A 3 -17.57 11.84 10.06
CA VAL A 3 -17.50 10.92 11.21
C VAL A 3 -16.56 9.72 10.95
N VAL A 4 -16.61 9.15 9.74
CA VAL A 4 -15.75 8.02 9.35
C VAL A 4 -14.29 8.47 9.26
N ARG A 5 -14.03 9.61 8.63
CA ARG A 5 -12.69 10.21 8.58
C ARG A 5 -12.13 10.46 9.98
N ASP A 6 -12.91 11.08 10.85
CA ASP A 6 -12.52 11.40 12.22
C ASP A 6 -12.23 10.14 13.03
N PHE A 7 -13.03 9.08 12.84
CA PHE A 7 -12.79 7.77 13.45
C PHE A 7 -11.45 7.17 13.03
N TYR A 8 -11.16 7.07 11.73
CA TYR A 8 -9.89 6.52 11.25
C TYR A 8 -8.68 7.42 11.51
N ASN A 9 -8.89 8.74 11.69
CA ASN A 9 -7.84 9.63 12.16
C ASN A 9 -7.50 9.37 13.63
N ARG A 10 -8.51 9.10 14.47
CA ARG A 10 -8.33 8.79 15.89
C ARG A 10 -7.78 7.37 16.11
N PHE A 11 -8.22 6.42 15.29
CA PHE A 11 -7.86 5.01 15.37
C PHE A 11 -7.32 4.51 14.01
N PRO A 12 -6.08 4.88 13.65
CA PRO A 12 -5.51 4.50 12.37
C PRO A 12 -5.32 2.98 12.26
N TYR A 13 -5.64 2.44 11.08
CA TYR A 13 -5.56 1.02 10.78
C TYR A 13 -4.55 0.71 9.65
N PRO A 14 -3.77 -0.38 9.74
CA PRO A 14 -3.66 -1.25 10.92
C PRO A 14 -2.94 -0.53 12.08
N PRO A 15 -3.25 -0.88 13.35
CA PRO A 15 -2.70 -0.22 14.55
C PRO A 15 -1.29 -0.74 14.87
N ILE A 16 -0.38 -0.63 13.90
CA ILE A 16 1.00 -1.10 14.02
C ILE A 16 1.94 0.00 14.53
N PRO A 17 3.04 -0.35 15.24
CA PRO A 17 4.02 0.61 15.73
C PRO A 17 4.59 1.49 14.61
N THR A 18 4.81 2.78 14.87
CA THR A 18 5.22 3.77 13.85
C THR A 18 6.49 3.39 13.10
N LEU A 19 7.42 2.69 13.77
CA LEU A 19 8.70 2.25 13.22
C LEU A 19 8.65 0.82 12.63
N ALA A 20 7.50 0.14 12.68
CA ALA A 20 7.35 -1.17 12.07
C ALA A 20 7.38 -1.01 10.54
N LEU A 21 8.28 -1.77 9.91
CA LEU A 21 8.36 -1.95 8.46
C LEU A 21 7.71 -3.29 8.06
N PRO A 22 7.30 -3.46 6.79
CA PRO A 22 6.85 -4.75 6.31
C PRO A 22 7.90 -5.83 6.52
N ARG A 23 7.45 -7.07 6.76
CA ARG A 23 8.34 -8.22 6.72
C ARG A 23 8.69 -8.53 5.27
N ARG A 24 9.92 -9.01 5.02
CA ARG A 24 10.32 -9.47 3.69
C ARG A 24 9.31 -10.46 3.14
N GLY A 25 8.78 -10.17 1.94
CA GLY A 25 7.82 -11.03 1.25
C GLY A 25 6.39 -10.94 1.77
N GLN A 26 6.06 -10.05 2.71
CA GLN A 26 4.69 -9.82 3.18
C GLN A 26 3.74 -9.47 2.04
N GLY A 27 4.22 -8.75 1.03
CA GLY A 27 3.42 -8.32 -0.11
C GLY A 27 3.24 -9.35 -1.23
N LYS A 28 3.81 -10.56 -1.14
CA LYS A 28 3.73 -11.55 -2.24
C LYS A 28 2.31 -11.79 -2.77
N PRO A 29 1.27 -11.91 -1.92
CA PRO A 29 -0.10 -12.08 -2.41
C PRO A 29 -0.67 -10.85 -3.14
N LEU A 30 -0.05 -9.68 -2.97
CA LEU A 30 -0.44 -8.42 -3.61
C LEU A 30 0.25 -8.20 -4.95
N ALA A 31 1.10 -9.11 -5.41
CA ALA A 31 1.75 -9.01 -6.72
C ALA A 31 0.70 -9.00 -7.84
N TYR A 32 0.93 -8.18 -8.86
CA TYR A 32 0.03 -8.03 -10.01
C TYR A 32 -0.29 -9.38 -10.66
N GLU A 33 0.69 -10.26 -10.80
CA GLU A 33 0.54 -11.58 -11.41
C GLU A 33 -0.44 -12.46 -10.65
N VAL A 34 -0.45 -12.37 -9.32
CA VAL A 34 -1.40 -13.11 -8.48
C VAL A 34 -2.82 -12.60 -8.78
N GLY A 35 -3.01 -11.29 -8.87
CA GLY A 35 -4.29 -10.69 -9.27
C GLY A 35 -4.71 -11.04 -10.70
N ALA A 36 -3.77 -11.03 -11.64
CA ALA A 36 -4.00 -11.36 -13.05
C ALA A 36 -4.46 -12.82 -13.21
N GLN A 37 -3.89 -13.76 -12.44
CA GLN A 37 -4.33 -15.14 -12.37
C GLN A 37 -5.78 -15.26 -11.90
N PHE A 38 -6.15 -14.59 -10.80
CA PHE A 38 -7.55 -14.59 -10.33
C PHE A 38 -8.52 -13.94 -11.32
N ALA A 39 -8.05 -12.97 -12.10
CA ALA A 39 -8.84 -12.28 -13.12
C ALA A 39 -8.88 -12.99 -14.49
N ASN A 40 -8.28 -14.19 -14.60
CA ASN A 40 -8.12 -14.93 -15.87
C ASN A 40 -7.49 -14.07 -17.00
N ARG A 41 -6.55 -13.19 -16.66
CA ARG A 41 -5.84 -12.37 -17.64
C ARG A 41 -4.62 -13.12 -18.17
N THR A 42 -4.39 -12.99 -19.48
CA THR A 42 -3.26 -13.60 -20.19
C THR A 42 -1.98 -12.74 -20.11
N GLU A 43 -2.11 -11.43 -19.89
CA GLU A 43 -0.97 -10.54 -19.68
C GLU A 43 -0.42 -10.65 -18.27
N GLN A 44 0.82 -11.10 -18.17
CA GLN A 44 1.52 -11.34 -16.90
C GLN A 44 2.59 -10.27 -16.58
N SER A 45 2.75 -9.23 -17.40
CA SER A 45 3.78 -8.22 -17.15
C SER A 45 3.21 -7.01 -16.40
N HIS A 46 3.86 -6.66 -15.29
CA HIS A 46 3.60 -5.46 -14.49
C HIS A 46 4.62 -4.34 -14.75
N ASP A 47 5.43 -4.46 -15.80
CA ASP A 47 6.45 -3.47 -16.12
C ASP A 47 5.83 -2.14 -16.50
N ASN A 48 6.35 -1.04 -15.92
CA ASN A 48 5.92 0.32 -16.22
C ASN A 48 4.42 0.57 -15.96
N CYS A 49 3.78 -0.28 -15.14
CA CYS A 49 2.37 -0.12 -14.78
C CYS A 49 2.17 1.05 -13.80
N ARG A 50 0.93 1.55 -13.72
CA ARG A 50 0.51 2.52 -12.71
C ARG A 50 -0.46 1.84 -11.74
N ILE A 51 -0.16 1.90 -10.46
CA ILE A 51 -0.92 1.18 -9.42
C ILE A 51 -1.62 2.19 -8.51
N LEU A 52 -2.91 1.98 -8.26
CA LEU A 52 -3.68 2.68 -7.25
C LEU A 52 -3.94 1.75 -6.07
N VAL A 53 -3.52 2.15 -4.87
CA VAL A 53 -3.82 1.47 -3.62
C VAL A 53 -4.88 2.28 -2.88
N ALA A 54 -6.13 1.81 -2.93
CA ALA A 54 -7.25 2.44 -2.24
C ALA A 54 -7.45 1.83 -0.84
N GLY A 55 -7.58 2.67 0.18
CA GLY A 55 -7.59 2.21 1.57
C GLY A 55 -6.19 1.77 2.02
N ALA A 56 -5.16 2.53 1.63
CA ALA A 56 -3.76 2.19 1.88
C ALA A 56 -3.41 2.13 3.38
N GLY A 57 -4.24 2.71 4.25
CA GLY A 57 -4.04 2.72 5.67
C GLY A 57 -2.66 3.26 6.03
N THR A 58 -2.00 2.58 6.94
CA THR A 58 -0.68 3.00 7.41
C THR A 58 0.51 2.27 6.78
N LEU A 59 0.26 1.24 5.94
CA LEU A 59 1.31 0.32 5.48
C LEU A 59 1.17 -0.15 4.03
N GLU A 60 -0.04 -0.35 3.52
CA GLU A 60 -0.29 -1.14 2.31
C GLU A 60 0.42 -0.59 1.07
N GLY A 61 0.49 0.74 0.93
CA GLY A 61 1.21 1.38 -0.18
C GLY A 61 2.70 1.02 -0.23
N LEU A 62 3.35 0.86 0.93
CA LEU A 62 4.74 0.44 1.03
C LEU A 62 4.89 -1.05 0.68
N VAL A 63 3.98 -1.90 1.17
CA VAL A 63 3.98 -3.35 0.87
C VAL A 63 3.81 -3.60 -0.64
N VAL A 64 2.92 -2.86 -1.28
CA VAL A 64 2.71 -2.92 -2.73
C VAL A 64 3.96 -2.44 -3.48
N ALA A 65 4.63 -1.39 -2.99
CA ALA A 65 5.86 -0.89 -3.62
C ALA A 65 7.00 -1.91 -3.57
N GLU A 66 7.17 -2.64 -2.46
CA GLU A 66 8.23 -3.65 -2.32
C GLU A 66 8.12 -4.79 -3.35
N VAL A 67 6.91 -5.12 -3.81
CA VAL A 67 6.69 -6.20 -4.78
C VAL A 67 6.52 -5.72 -6.22
N HIS A 68 6.54 -4.40 -6.46
CA HIS A 68 6.49 -3.81 -7.80
C HIS A 68 7.62 -2.78 -8.03
N PRO A 69 8.90 -3.16 -7.92
CA PRO A 69 10.03 -2.23 -8.09
C PRO A 69 10.13 -1.62 -9.50
N ARG A 70 9.44 -2.21 -10.49
CA ARG A 70 9.38 -1.75 -11.88
C ARG A 70 8.09 -1.01 -12.23
N ALA A 71 7.23 -0.73 -11.25
CA ALA A 71 6.06 0.11 -11.46
C ALA A 71 6.50 1.53 -11.82
N ARG A 72 5.80 2.14 -12.78
CA ARG A 72 6.02 3.55 -13.16
C ARG A 72 5.61 4.50 -12.05
N GLN A 73 4.52 4.15 -11.37
CA GLN A 73 3.91 5.00 -10.36
C GLN A 73 3.04 4.16 -9.44
N ILE A 74 3.09 4.47 -8.14
CA ILE A 74 2.19 3.93 -7.14
C ILE A 74 1.54 5.12 -6.44
N VAL A 75 0.21 5.17 -6.48
CA VAL A 75 -0.59 6.18 -5.80
C VAL A 75 -1.34 5.50 -4.67
N ALA A 76 -1.08 5.91 -3.43
CA ALA A 76 -1.78 5.42 -2.26
C ALA A 76 -2.78 6.46 -1.77
N VAL A 77 -4.03 6.05 -1.58
CA VAL A 77 -5.11 6.92 -1.08
C VAL A 77 -5.75 6.30 0.15
N ASP A 78 -6.09 7.16 1.11
CA ASP A 78 -6.82 6.78 2.32
C ASP A 78 -7.69 7.95 2.76
N ILE A 79 -8.78 7.67 3.47
CA ILE A 79 -9.66 8.70 4.01
C ILE A 79 -9.03 9.41 5.23
N SER A 80 -8.11 8.74 5.93
CA SER A 80 -7.41 9.21 7.12
C SER A 80 -6.08 9.85 6.75
N GLU A 81 -5.97 11.16 6.98
CA GLU A 81 -4.71 11.88 6.81
C GLU A 81 -3.65 11.36 7.79
N ASN A 82 -4.03 11.00 9.01
CA ASN A 82 -3.10 10.44 9.99
C ASN A 82 -2.52 9.10 9.51
N SER A 83 -3.33 8.28 8.85
CA SER A 83 -2.85 7.03 8.24
C SER A 83 -1.82 7.32 7.14
N LEU A 84 -2.12 8.27 6.24
CA LEU A 84 -1.19 8.68 5.18
C LEU A 84 0.10 9.29 5.72
N GLN A 85 0.05 10.10 6.78
CA GLN A 85 1.26 10.64 7.42
C GLN A 85 2.15 9.53 7.99
N ARG A 86 1.56 8.50 8.62
CA ARG A 86 2.31 7.33 9.10
C ARG A 86 2.90 6.53 7.95
N LEU A 87 2.14 6.31 6.88
CA LEU A 87 2.62 5.63 5.67
C LEU A 87 3.80 6.38 5.05
N ARG A 88 3.72 7.70 4.89
CA ARG A 88 4.82 8.54 4.38
C ARG A 88 6.10 8.38 5.20
N ARG A 89 5.99 8.40 6.54
CA ARG A 89 7.15 8.19 7.44
C ARG A 89 7.76 6.80 7.24
N ARG A 90 6.95 5.76 7.08
CA ARG A 90 7.47 4.40 6.85
C ARG A 90 8.17 4.27 5.51
N ILE A 91 7.64 4.88 4.46
CA ILE A 91 8.31 4.92 3.14
C ILE A 91 9.69 5.57 3.28
N GLN A 92 9.79 6.71 3.98
CA GLN A 92 11.07 7.37 4.26
C GLN A 92 12.06 6.47 5.04
N LEU A 93 11.57 5.69 6.00
CA LEU A 93 12.38 4.75 6.78
C LEU A 93 12.83 3.53 5.96
N ALA A 94 11.98 3.04 5.06
CA ALA A 94 12.24 1.86 4.24
C ALA A 94 13.31 2.10 3.15
N ARG A 95 13.50 3.36 2.73
CA ARG A 95 14.46 3.77 1.69
C ARG A 95 14.28 3.00 0.36
N ILE A 96 13.03 2.73 0.01
CA ILE A 96 12.61 2.16 -1.27
C ILE A 96 12.41 3.23 -2.34
#